data_AF-A0A173MF17-F1
#
_entry.id   AF-A0A173MF17-F1
#
_cell.length_a   1.000
_cell.length_b   1.000
_cell.length_c   1.000
_cell.angle_alpha   90.00
_cell.angle_beta   90.00
_cell.angle_gamma   90.00
#
_symmetry.space_group_name_H-M   'P 1'
#
loop_
_entity.id
_entity.type
_entity.pdbx_description
1 polymer ?
#
loop_
_entity_poly.entity_id
_entity_poly.type
_entity_poly.pdbx_seq_one_letter_code
_entity_poly.pdbx_strand_id
1 'polypeptide(L)' 'MTTIRTDTKEIKEITKNPDHMGIYEQILEMEKDEVKAKIVTNLLCDTDHSIQTIAKLVDVPVDFVIEIKNELPAGASNEF' A
#
# COMPACT_ATOMS: atom_id res chain seq x y z
N MET A 1 25.50 -14.00 -35.47
CA MET A 1 24.09 -14.05 -35.04
C MET A 1 24.07 -13.94 -33.53
N THR A 2 23.77 -12.75 -33.01
CA THR A 2 23.84 -12.47 -31.57
C THR A 2 22.44 -12.68 -30.98
N THR A 3 22.28 -13.74 -30.19
CA THR A 3 21.05 -14.01 -29.45
C THR A 3 21.02 -13.10 -28.23
N ILE A 4 20.22 -12.03 -28.28
CA ILE A 4 19.90 -11.21 -27.11
C ILE A 4 18.94 -12.03 -26.25
N ARG A 5 19.43 -12.50 -25.10
CA ARG A 5 18.60 -13.13 -24.07
C ARG A 5 17.75 -12.03 -23.44
N THR A 6 16.44 -12.24 -23.43
CA THR A 6 15.46 -11.38 -22.79
C THR A 6 15.58 -11.53 -21.27
N ASP A 7 16.39 -10.68 -20.65
CA ASP A 7 16.39 -10.45 -19.21
C ASP A 7 15.14 -9.64 -18.80
N THR A 8 13.96 -10.26 -18.89
CA THR A 8 12.68 -9.69 -18.43
C THR A 8 12.43 -10.00 -16.95
N LYS A 9 13.46 -9.86 -16.09
CA LYS A 9 13.33 -10.06 -14.64
C LYS A 9 13.88 -8.93 -13.76
N GLU A 10 14.42 -7.86 -14.32
CA GLU A 10 15.05 -6.78 -13.53
C GLU A 10 14.32 -5.41 -13.57
N ILE A 11 13.05 -5.34 -13.99
CA ILE A 11 12.29 -4.07 -14.05
C ILE A 11 11.09 -4.05 -13.09
N LYS A 12 11.18 -4.70 -11.92
CA LYS A 12 10.11 -4.62 -10.91
C LYS A 12 10.53 -4.09 -9.54
N GLU A 13 11.83 -3.86 -9.31
CA GLU A 13 12.34 -3.31 -8.04
C GLU A 13 12.75 -1.83 -8.10
N ILE A 14 12.56 -1.14 -9.23
CA ILE A 14 12.87 0.31 -9.34
C ILE A 14 11.82 1.16 -8.59
N THR A 15 10.72 0.58 -8.13
CA THR A 15 9.51 1.36 -7.82
C THR A 15 9.50 2.11 -6.50
N LYS A 16 10.49 1.96 -5.60
CA LYS A 16 10.58 2.71 -4.34
C LYS A 16 12.03 2.83 -3.86
N ASN A 17 12.91 3.46 -4.64
CA ASN A 17 14.28 3.73 -4.17
C ASN A 17 14.40 5.20 -3.72
N PRO A 18 14.25 5.50 -2.41
CA PRO A 18 14.22 6.88 -1.91
C PRO A 18 15.52 7.64 -2.18
N ASP A 19 16.65 6.93 -2.34
CA ASP A 19 17.95 7.51 -2.68
C ASP A 19 18.02 8.17 -4.08
N HIS A 20 17.09 7.82 -4.97
CA HIS A 20 17.06 8.35 -6.34
C HIS A 20 15.85 9.25 -6.62
N MET A 21 14.94 9.41 -5.66
CA MET A 21 13.76 10.27 -5.81
C MET A 21 14.04 11.69 -5.33
N GLY A 22 13.67 12.67 -6.14
CA GLY A 22 13.62 14.05 -5.69
C GLY A 22 12.59 14.23 -4.57
N ILE A 23 12.81 15.21 -3.70
CA ILE A 23 11.91 15.54 -2.58
C ILE A 23 10.43 15.64 -2.98
N TYR A 24 10.13 16.11 -4.20
CA TYR A 24 8.76 16.22 -4.70
C TYR A 24 8.14 14.85 -5.00
N GLU A 25 8.92 13.92 -5.55
CA GLU A 25 8.47 12.56 -5.85
C GLU A 25 8.26 11.77 -4.56
N GLN A 26 9.13 11.95 -3.57
CA GLN A 26 8.98 11.35 -2.24
C GLN A 26 7.69 11.83 -1.54
N ILE A 27 7.40 13.14 -1.58
CA ILE A 27 6.16 13.69 -1.00
C ILE A 27 4.92 13.11 -1.69
N LEU A 28 4.92 13.04 -3.02
CA LEU A 28 3.81 12.46 -3.79
C LEU A 28 3.59 10.97 -3.48
N GLU A 29 4.66 10.21 -3.22
CA GLU A 29 4.54 8.82 -2.78
C GLU A 29 4.00 8.71 -1.35
N MET A 30 4.48 9.55 -0.43
CA MET A 30 3.96 9.61 0.93
C MET A 30 2.46 9.95 0.95
N GLU A 31 2.02 10.94 0.17
CA GLU A 31 0.60 11.28 0.05
C GLU A 31 -0.23 10.10 -0.49
N LYS A 32 0.31 9.31 -1.43
CA LYS A 32 -0.36 8.11 -1.94
C LYS A 32 -0.47 7.02 -0.88
N ASP A 33 0.58 6.76 -0.13
CA ASP A 33 0.58 5.76 0.94
C ASP A 33 -0.36 6.19 2.10
N GLU A 34 -0.42 7.49 2.45
CA GLU A 34 -1.39 8.03 3.42
C GLU A 34 -2.85 7.90 2.95
N VAL A 35 -3.13 8.17 1.67
CA VAL A 35 -4.47 7.98 1.10
C VAL A 35 -4.87 6.51 1.13
N LYS A 36 -3.95 5.60 0.78
CA LYS A 36 -4.18 4.15 0.85
C LYS A 36 -4.45 3.70 2.29
N ALA A 37 -3.69 4.18 3.27
CA ALA A 37 -3.93 3.90 4.68
C ALA A 37 -5.33 4.34 5.13
N LYS A 38 -5.77 5.55 4.76
CA LYS A 38 -7.13 6.04 5.06
C LYS A 38 -8.22 5.18 4.42
N ILE A 39 -8.04 4.76 3.16
CA ILE A 39 -9.01 3.89 2.47
C ILE A 39 -9.09 2.52 3.17
N VAL A 40 -7.95 1.94 3.54
CA VAL A 40 -7.90 0.68 4.30
C VAL A 40 -8.61 0.83 5.65
N THR A 41 -8.34 1.90 6.39
CA THR A 41 -9.02 2.21 7.65
C THR A 41 -10.54 2.29 7.48
N ASN A 42 -11.01 3.06 6.50
CA ASN A 42 -12.44 3.20 6.23
C ASN A 42 -13.06 1.85 5.86
N LEU A 43 -12.40 1.05 5.02
CA LEU A 43 -12.90 -0.28 4.67
C LEU A 43 -12.93 -1.22 5.87
N LEU A 44 -11.94 -1.15 6.78
CA LEU A 44 -11.93 -1.96 8.00
C LEU A 44 -13.01 -1.55 9.00
N CYS A 45 -13.42 -0.27 9.03
CA CYS A 45 -14.44 0.24 9.94
C CYS A 45 -15.87 0.16 9.38
N ASP A 46 -16.07 0.49 8.11
CA ASP A 46 -17.39 0.59 7.48
C ASP A 46 -17.86 -0.71 6.79
N THR A 47 -16.96 -1.69 6.59
CA THR A 47 -17.30 -2.93 5.89
C THR A 47 -16.83 -4.18 6.61
N ASP A 48 -17.61 -5.26 6.52
CA ASP A 48 -17.26 -6.61 7.01
C ASP A 48 -16.36 -7.39 6.03
N HIS A 49 -15.63 -6.68 5.16
CA HIS A 49 -14.75 -7.32 4.20
C HIS A 49 -13.56 -7.99 4.90
N SER A 50 -13.20 -9.18 4.42
CA SER A 50 -12.00 -9.85 4.90
C SER A 50 -10.75 -9.01 4.60
N ILE A 51 -9.73 -9.10 5.45
CA ILE A 51 -8.43 -8.43 5.26
C ILE A 51 -7.86 -8.71 3.85
N GLN A 52 -8.00 -9.93 3.36
CA GLN A 52 -7.56 -10.32 2.02
C GLN A 52 -8.34 -9.62 0.89
N THR A 53 -9.63 -9.38 1.10
CA THR A 53 -10.48 -8.66 0.15
C THR A 53 -10.09 -7.19 0.12
N ILE A 54 -9.87 -6.57 1.28
CA ILE A 54 -9.45 -5.17 1.40
C ILE A 54 -8.08 -4.95 0.73
N ALA A 55 -7.13 -5.85 0.99
CA ALA A 55 -5.81 -5.82 0.34
C ALA A 55 -5.90 -5.84 -1.19
N LYS A 56 -6.79 -6.67 -1.75
CA LYS A 56 -7.06 -6.75 -3.19
C LYS A 56 -7.75 -5.49 -3.74
N LEU A 57 -8.66 -4.88 -2.97
CA LEU A 57 -9.40 -3.69 -3.39
C LEU A 57 -8.50 -2.46 -3.46
N VAL A 58 -7.56 -2.33 -2.53
CA VAL A 58 -6.67 -1.15 -2.41
C VAL A 58 -5.32 -1.38 -3.12
N ASP A 59 -5.10 -2.56 -3.68
CA ASP A 59 -3.83 -2.98 -4.32
C ASP A 59 -2.63 -2.74 -3.40
N VAL A 60 -2.71 -3.34 -2.21
CA VAL A 60 -1.69 -3.27 -1.16
C VAL A 60 -1.41 -4.68 -0.62
N PRO A 61 -0.20 -4.93 -0.08
CA PRO A 61 0.09 -6.20 0.56
C PRO A 61 -0.82 -6.43 1.77
N VAL A 62 -1.10 -7.70 2.07
CA VAL A 62 -1.95 -8.10 3.19
C VAL A 62 -1.34 -7.63 4.52
N ASP A 63 -0.02 -7.69 4.64
CA ASP A 63 0.72 -7.21 5.82
C ASP A 63 0.42 -5.75 6.13
N PHE A 64 0.36 -4.87 5.11
CA PHE A 64 0.01 -3.46 5.29
C PHE A 64 -1.40 -3.29 5.87
N VAL A 65 -2.38 -4.08 5.42
CA VAL A 65 -3.74 -4.04 5.99
C VAL A 65 -3.76 -4.49 7.44
N ILE A 66 -2.93 -5.48 7.80
CA ILE A 66 -2.79 -5.97 9.17
C ILE A 66 -2.13 -4.91 10.05
N GLU A 67 -1.09 -4.24 9.56
CA GLU A 67 -0.43 -3.13 10.25
C GLU A 67 -1.44 -2.02 10.57
N ILE A 68 -2.17 -1.53 9.56
CA ILE A 68 -3.22 -0.53 9.76
C ILE A 68 -4.29 -1.03 10.75
N LYS A 69 -4.73 -2.28 10.64
CA LYS A 69 -5.70 -2.86 11.58
C LYS A 69 -5.18 -2.89 13.02
N ASN A 70 -3.88 -3.16 13.22
CA ASN A 70 -3.27 -3.19 14.55
C ASN A 70 -3.02 -1.78 15.11
N GLU A 71 -2.78 -0.80 14.24
CA GLU A 71 -2.65 0.61 14.61
C GLU A 71 -4.00 1.27 14.89
N LEU A 72 -5.10 0.72 14.37
CA LEU A 72 -6.44 1.16 14.75
C LEU A 72 -6.66 0.89 16.25
N PRO A 73 -6.95 1.92 17.05
CA PRO A 73 -7.29 1.70 18.45
C PRO A 73 -8.51 0.78 18.50
N ALA A 74 -8.42 -0.30 19.27
CA ALA A 74 -9.44 -1.36 19.39
C ALA A 74 -10.79 -0.89 19.99
N GLY A 75 -11.10 0.41 19.93
CA GLY A 75 -12.22 1.05 20.58
C GLY A 75 -12.52 2.46 20.05
N ALA A 76 -12.35 2.73 18.75
CA ALA A 76 -13.11 3.81 18.12
C ALA A 76 -14.58 3.36 17.93
N SER A 77 -15.22 2.97 19.03
CA SER A 77 -16.66 3.06 19.17
C SER A 77 -17.00 4.54 18.99
N ASN A 78 -17.45 4.91 17.80
CA ASN A 78 -18.12 6.17 17.54
C ASN A 78 -19.37 6.21 18.45
N GLU A 79 -19.20 6.77 19.65
CA GLU A 79 -20.29 7.43 20.35
C GLU A 79 -20.52 8.77 19.63
N PHE A 80 -21.43 8.76 18.66
CA PHE A 80 -22.12 9.97 18.19
C PHE A 80 -23.54 9.98 18.77
#